data_AF-A0A7W0WXJ9-F1
#
_entry.id   AF-A0A7W0WXJ9-F1
#
_cell.length_a   1.000
_cell.length_b   1.000
_cell.length_c   1.000
_cell.angle_alpha   90.00
_cell.angle_beta   90.00
_cell.angle_gamma   90.00
#
_symmetry.space_group_name_H-M   'P 1'
#
loop_
_entity.id
_entity.type
_entity.pdbx_description
1 polymer ?
#
loop_
_entity_poly.entity_id
_entity_poly.type
_entity_poly.pdbx_seq_one_letter_code
_entity_poly.pdbx_strand_id
1 'polypeptide(L)'
;MFRTLLLVALFSTVAAADSSPAAIKNDYSNLCNALERSGASKEKDVNRRAELIAKYLRTALKTPEVKTFFRNLGDGRLAPDEKGPALKKAASDAGYKGKCPIAEG
;
A
#
# COMPACT_ATOMS: atom_id res chain seq x y z
N MET A 1 -55.63 -15.33 -8.76
CA MET A 1 -54.44 -15.55 -9.62
C MET A 1 -53.39 -14.51 -9.24
N PHE A 2 -52.40 -14.92 -8.45
CA PHE A 2 -51.36 -14.03 -7.91
C PHE A 2 -50.21 -13.90 -8.91
N ARG A 3 -49.96 -12.68 -9.40
CA ARG A 3 -48.82 -12.34 -10.27
C ARG A 3 -47.85 -11.50 -9.46
N THR A 4 -47.03 -12.15 -8.65
CA THR A 4 -46.09 -11.48 -7.76
C THR A 4 -44.83 -11.10 -8.54
N LEU A 5 -44.59 -9.80 -8.67
CA LEU A 5 -43.36 -9.18 -9.16
C LEU A 5 -42.16 -9.65 -8.31
N LEU A 6 -41.20 -10.31 -8.94
CA LEU A 6 -39.91 -10.63 -8.33
C LEU A 6 -38.93 -9.49 -8.65
N LEU A 7 -38.83 -8.51 -7.74
CA LEU A 7 -37.78 -7.49 -7.76
C LEU A 7 -36.47 -8.14 -7.32
N VAL A 8 -35.59 -8.41 -8.29
CA VAL A 8 -34.21 -8.82 -8.02
C VAL A 8 -33.44 -7.58 -7.54
N ALA A 9 -33.34 -7.44 -6.22
CA ALA A 9 -32.47 -6.46 -5.59
C ALA A 9 -31.01 -6.88 -5.83
N LEU A 10 -30.37 -6.26 -6.82
CA LEU A 10 -28.93 -6.28 -7.04
C LEU A 10 -28.24 -5.58 -5.87
N PHE A 11 -27.94 -6.32 -4.80
CA PHE A 11 -26.97 -5.89 -3.79
C PHE A 11 -25.60 -5.79 -4.46
N SER A 12 -25.28 -4.59 -4.93
CA SER A 12 -23.92 -4.22 -5.32
C SER A 12 -23.07 -4.24 -4.05
N THR A 13 -22.42 -5.36 -3.76
CA THR A 13 -21.35 -5.42 -2.76
C THR A 13 -20.16 -4.65 -3.31
N VAL A 14 -20.19 -3.32 -3.17
CA VAL A 14 -18.98 -2.53 -3.23
C VAL A 14 -18.13 -3.03 -2.09
N ALA A 15 -17.08 -3.80 -2.43
CA ALA A 15 -16.03 -4.15 -1.49
C ALA A 15 -15.38 -2.85 -1.06
N ALA A 16 -15.92 -2.23 -0.01
CA ALA A 16 -15.32 -1.07 0.61
C ALA A 16 -13.90 -1.49 1.00
N ALA A 17 -12.91 -0.79 0.45
CA ALA A 17 -11.55 -0.96 0.91
C ALA A 17 -11.55 -0.63 2.40
N ASP A 18 -11.36 -1.65 3.24
CA ASP A 18 -11.41 -1.53 4.69
C ASP A 18 -10.26 -0.60 5.12
N SER A 19 -10.60 0.66 5.39
CA SER A 19 -9.66 1.69 5.85
C SER A 19 -9.54 1.67 7.38
N SER A 20 -9.71 0.51 8.02
CA SER A 20 -9.53 0.42 9.46
C SER A 20 -8.09 0.77 9.85
N PRO A 21 -7.86 1.28 11.07
CA PRO A 21 -6.50 1.54 11.57
C PRO A 21 -5.59 0.32 11.48
N ALA A 22 -6.14 -0.89 11.66
CA ALA A 22 -5.40 -2.14 11.51
C ALA A 22 -4.97 -2.40 10.06
N ALA A 23 -5.86 -2.17 9.08
CA ALA A 23 -5.54 -2.32 7.67
C ALA A 23 -4.50 -1.29 7.20
N ILE A 24 -4.62 -0.03 7.61
CA ILE A 24 -3.65 1.03 7.30
C ILE A 24 -2.28 0.69 7.89
N LYS A 25 -2.23 0.28 9.16
CA LYS A 25 -0.98 -0.17 9.81
C LYS A 25 -0.35 -1.35 9.08
N ASN A 26 -1.15 -2.31 8.62
CA ASN A 26 -0.67 -3.44 7.84
C ASN A 26 -0.11 -3.02 6.47
N ASP A 27 -0.74 -2.05 5.82
CA ASP A 27 -0.24 -1.49 4.55
C ASP A 27 1.11 -0.77 4.73
N TYR A 28 1.30 0.00 5.82
CA TYR A 28 2.62 0.57 6.11
C TYR A 28 3.66 -0.50 6.46
N SER A 29 3.26 -1.59 7.13
CA SER A 29 4.13 -2.76 7.32
C SER A 29 4.57 -3.37 5.99
N ASN A 30 3.64 -3.54 5.04
CA ASN A 30 3.93 -4.00 3.69
C ASN A 30 4.87 -3.04 2.95
N LEU A 31 4.63 -1.73 3.05
CA LEU A 31 5.43 -0.69 2.41
C LEU A 31 6.86 -0.67 2.97
N CYS A 32 7.01 -0.60 4.29
CA CYS A 32 8.30 -0.54 4.96
C CYS A 32 9.19 -1.77 4.71
N ASN A 33 8.59 -2.95 4.57
CA ASN A 33 9.30 -4.21 4.39
C ASN A 33 9.26 -4.72 2.93
N ALA A 34 8.94 -3.84 1.97
CA ALA A 34 8.73 -4.25 0.59
C ALA A 34 10.00 -4.82 -0.07
N LEU A 35 11.18 -4.34 0.32
CA LEU A 35 12.46 -4.87 -0.19
C LEU A 35 12.59 -6.38 0.06
N GLU A 36 12.29 -6.82 1.27
CA GLU A 36 12.34 -8.24 1.66
C GLU A 36 11.14 -9.01 1.10
N ARG A 37 9.92 -8.50 1.29
CA ARG A 37 8.68 -9.20 0.92
C ARG A 37 8.49 -9.37 -0.59
N SER A 38 9.09 -8.50 -1.41
CA SER A 38 9.10 -8.64 -2.86
C SER A 38 10.16 -9.62 -3.39
N GLY A 39 11.06 -10.11 -2.52
CA GLY A 39 12.23 -10.89 -2.93
C GLY A 39 13.36 -10.05 -3.55
N ALA A 40 13.26 -8.72 -3.50
CA ALA A 40 14.20 -7.82 -4.16
C ALA A 40 15.51 -7.61 -3.38
N SER A 41 15.62 -8.06 -2.13
CA SER A 41 16.83 -7.88 -1.29
C SER A 41 18.13 -8.41 -1.90
N LYS A 42 18.06 -9.42 -2.77
CA LYS A 42 19.22 -10.04 -3.42
C LYS A 42 19.41 -9.61 -4.87
N GLU A 43 18.49 -8.81 -5.41
CA GLU A 43 18.55 -8.35 -6.80
C GLU A 43 19.64 -7.28 -6.93
N LYS A 44 20.60 -7.48 -7.84
CA LYS A 44 21.73 -6.57 -8.05
C LYS A 44 21.37 -5.44 -9.00
N ASP A 45 20.48 -5.69 -9.96
CA ASP A 45 20.04 -4.68 -10.90
C ASP A 45 19.02 -3.74 -10.24
N VAL A 46 19.33 -2.43 -10.23
CA VAL A 46 18.54 -1.43 -9.52
C VAL A 46 17.13 -1.28 -10.13
N ASN A 47 17.03 -1.37 -11.46
CA ASN A 47 15.76 -1.24 -12.16
C ASN A 47 14.88 -2.46 -11.87
N ARG A 48 15.44 -3.66 -11.95
CA ARG A 48 14.75 -4.90 -11.63
C ARG A 48 14.32 -4.96 -10.17
N ARG A 49 15.16 -4.47 -9.26
CA ARG A 49 14.85 -4.34 -7.84
C ARG A 49 13.62 -3.43 -7.64
N ALA A 50 13.61 -2.27 -8.27
CA ALA A 50 12.49 -1.33 -8.22
C ALA A 50 11.19 -1.93 -8.80
N GLU A 51 11.29 -2.67 -9.92
CA GLU A 51 10.15 -3.37 -10.53
C GLU A 51 9.53 -4.40 -9.58
N LEU A 52 10.35 -5.22 -8.91
CA LEU A 52 9.88 -6.25 -7.97
C LEU A 52 9.15 -5.61 -6.80
N ILE A 53 9.72 -4.55 -6.22
CA ILE A 53 9.10 -3.78 -5.13
C ILE A 53 7.76 -3.18 -5.59
N ALA A 54 7.74 -2.52 -6.75
CA ALA A 54 6.53 -1.89 -7.27
C ALA A 54 5.44 -2.93 -7.58
N LYS A 55 5.80 -4.08 -8.17
CA LYS A 55 4.87 -5.19 -8.45
C LYS A 55 4.25 -5.73 -7.17
N TYR A 56 5.06 -5.95 -6.13
CA TYR A 56 4.58 -6.38 -4.83
C TYR A 56 3.60 -5.37 -4.23
N LEU A 57 3.99 -4.09 -4.16
CA LEU A 57 3.19 -3.04 -3.51
C LEU A 57 1.85 -2.77 -4.19
N ARG A 58 1.78 -2.88 -5.53
CA ARG A 58 0.51 -2.76 -6.27
C ARG A 58 -0.55 -3.78 -5.80
N THR A 59 -0.12 -4.96 -5.36
CA THR A 59 -1.04 -6.02 -4.91
C THR A 59 -1.18 -6.08 -3.38
N ALA A 60 -0.14 -5.69 -2.65
CA ALA A 60 -0.08 -5.76 -1.20
C ALA A 60 -0.81 -4.60 -0.50
N LEU A 61 -0.76 -3.39 -1.06
CA LEU A 61 -1.46 -2.23 -0.50
C LEU A 61 -2.96 -2.33 -0.78
N LYS A 62 -3.80 -2.21 0.25
CA LYS A 62 -5.26 -2.36 0.15
C LYS A 62 -5.99 -1.03 0.33
N THR A 63 -5.57 -0.26 1.32
CA THR A 63 -6.21 0.98 1.74
C THR A 63 -5.99 2.12 0.73
N PRO A 64 -7.01 2.94 0.44
CA PRO A 64 -6.88 4.06 -0.50
C PRO A 64 -5.85 5.10 -0.03
N GLU A 65 -5.74 5.31 1.27
CA GLU A 65 -4.81 6.24 1.89
C GLU A 65 -3.36 5.87 1.56
N VAL A 66 -2.94 4.64 1.88
CA VAL A 66 -1.54 4.23 1.66
C VAL A 66 -1.22 4.07 0.18
N LYS A 67 -2.19 3.66 -0.65
CA LYS A 67 -2.05 3.68 -2.12
C LYS A 67 -1.80 5.09 -2.65
N THR A 68 -2.52 6.08 -2.13
CA THR A 68 -2.34 7.49 -2.51
C THR A 68 -0.98 8.00 -2.06
N PHE A 69 -0.61 7.72 -0.82
CA PHE A 69 0.71 8.06 -0.30
C PHE A 69 1.84 7.45 -1.14
N PHE A 70 1.76 6.15 -1.46
CA PHE A 70 2.75 5.48 -2.30
C PHE A 70 2.87 6.10 -3.70
N ARG A 71 1.74 6.48 -4.32
CA ARG A 71 1.75 7.19 -5.60
C ARG A 71 2.46 8.55 -5.48
N ASN A 72 2.22 9.28 -4.40
CA ASN A 72 2.86 10.57 -4.16
C ASN A 72 4.36 10.45 -3.87
N LEU A 73 4.84 9.33 -3.32
CA LEU A 73 6.28 9.08 -3.23
C LEU A 73 6.94 8.94 -4.62
N GLY A 74 6.19 8.45 -5.60
CA GLY A 74 6.65 8.22 -6.97
C GLY A 74 6.45 9.39 -7.93
N ASP A 75 5.69 10.43 -7.56
CA ASP A 75 5.24 11.49 -8.49
C ASP A 75 6.26 12.63 -8.70
N GLY A 76 7.42 12.56 -8.03
CA GLY A 76 8.49 13.54 -8.18
C GLY A 76 8.28 14.85 -7.43
N ARG A 77 7.20 15.00 -6.64
CA ARG A 77 6.96 16.20 -5.82
C ARG A 77 7.84 16.25 -4.57
N LEU A 78 8.24 15.08 -4.07
CA LEU A 78 9.19 14.96 -2.97
C LEU A 78 10.59 14.74 -3.52
N ALA A 79 11.56 15.50 -3.00
CA ALA A 79 12.95 15.27 -3.31
C ALA A 79 13.36 13.86 -2.83
N PRO A 80 14.30 13.18 -3.51
CA PRO A 80 14.67 11.80 -3.17
C PRO A 80 15.03 11.59 -1.70
N ASP A 81 15.70 12.55 -1.08
CA ASP A 81 16.12 12.55 0.32
C ASP A 81 14.97 12.81 1.32
N GLU A 82 13.86 13.40 0.88
CA GLU A 82 12.67 13.63 1.70
C GLU A 82 11.74 12.41 1.77
N LYS A 83 11.83 11.50 0.80
CA LYS A 83 10.92 10.34 0.69
C LYS A 83 11.03 9.39 1.88
N GLY A 84 12.26 9.10 2.33
CA GLY A 84 12.51 8.25 3.49
C GLY A 84 11.90 8.83 4.78
N PRO A 85 12.25 10.06 5.16
CA PRO A 85 11.63 10.76 6.30
C PRO A 85 10.11 10.84 6.22
N ALA A 86 9.54 11.17 5.06
CA ALA A 86 8.10 11.24 4.87
C ALA A 86 7.42 9.88 5.11
N LEU A 87 8.00 8.80 4.59
CA LEU A 87 7.50 7.43 4.81
C LEU A 87 7.59 7.03 6.28
N LYS A 88 8.72 7.28 6.95
CA LYS A 88 8.87 6.97 8.39
C LYS A 88 7.83 7.69 9.23
N LYS A 89 7.61 8.98 8.97
CA LYS A 89 6.62 9.79 9.66
C LYS A 89 5.21 9.24 9.45
N ALA A 90 4.80 9.05 8.20
CA ALA A 90 3.46 8.56 7.86
C ALA A 90 3.18 7.18 8.46
N ALA A 91 4.17 6.28 8.46
CA ALA A 91 4.05 4.97 9.09
C ALA A 91 3.88 5.08 10.62
N SER A 92 4.67 5.94 11.28
CA SER A 92 4.55 6.16 12.73
C SER A 92 3.19 6.76 13.12
N ASP A 93 2.69 7.72 12.35
CA ASP A 93 1.40 8.38 12.55
C ASP A 93 0.24 7.38 12.38
N ALA A 94 0.37 6.41 11.47
CA ALA A 94 -0.56 5.30 11.30
C ALA A 94 -0.44 4.18 12.37
N GLY A 95 0.41 4.38 13.39
CA GLY A 95 0.60 3.41 14.47
C GLY A 95 1.49 2.21 14.11
N TYR A 96 2.21 2.25 13.00
CA TYR A 96 3.28 1.29 12.70
C TYR A 96 4.52 1.64 13.52
N LYS A 97 4.98 0.70 14.35
CA LYS A 97 6.14 0.86 15.24
C LYS A 97 7.33 -0.04 14.88
N GLY A 98 7.23 -0.76 13.76
CA GLY A 98 8.31 -1.61 13.26
C GLY A 98 9.40 -0.80 12.57
N LYS A 99 10.50 -1.47 12.20
CA LYS A 99 11.56 -0.86 11.38
C LYS A 99 11.03 -0.55 9.98
N CYS A 100 11.61 0.46 9.34
CA CYS A 100 11.30 0.80 7.95
C CYS A 100 12.57 0.79 7.08
N PRO A 101 13.13 -0.39 6.77
CA PRO A 101 14.41 -0.49 6.05
C PRO A 101 14.41 0.21 4.69
N ILE A 102 13.27 0.19 3.97
CA ILE A 102 13.18 0.85 2.67
C ILE A 102 13.28 2.39 2.75
N ALA A 103 13.07 2.96 3.93
CA ALA A 103 13.22 4.39 4.19
C ALA A 103 14.62 4.76 4.71
N GLU A 104 15.55 3.80 4.76
CA GLU A 104 16.91 3.92 5.29
C GLU A 104 17.98 3.64 4.24
N GLY A 105 17.59 3.14 3.07
CA GLY A 105 18.47 2.80 1.97
C GLY A 105 18.55 3.87 0.89
#